data_AF-A0A514BNG1-F1
#
_entry.id   AF-A0A514BNG1-F1
#
_cell.length_a   1.000
_cell.length_b   1.000
_cell.length_c   1.000
_cell.angle_alpha   90.00
_cell.angle_beta   90.00
_cell.angle_gamma   90.00
#
_symmetry.space_group_name_H-M   'P 1'
#
loop_
_entity.id
_entity.type
_entity.pdbx_description
1 polymer ?
#
loop_
_entity_poly.entity_id
_entity_poly.type
_entity_poly.pdbx_seq_one_letter_code
_entity_poly.pdbx_strand_id
1 'polypeptide(L)'
;MAARYYLTLPDGATARGDEPSLSFTAQGGDAFAEQLQDALRHDTLFERWRLMQDEPDEVDPSLGATDPDATVKGEQHHLRINLVVTTALSGSVLKHRMRLLAGRHWELRDVTAAA
;
A
#
# COMPACT_ATOMS: atom_id res chain seq x y z
N MET A 1 -6.71 -15.96 -7.37
CA MET A 1 -6.51 -16.55 -6.03
C MET A 1 -5.93 -15.44 -5.16
N ALA A 2 -6.51 -15.19 -3.97
CA ALA A 2 -6.03 -14.13 -3.10
C ALA A 2 -4.82 -14.60 -2.29
N ALA A 3 -3.94 -13.65 -1.94
CA ALA A 3 -2.83 -13.84 -1.04
C ALA A 3 -2.99 -12.91 0.17
N ARG A 4 -2.38 -13.32 1.28
CA ARG A 4 -2.29 -12.52 2.50
C ARG A 4 -0.85 -12.07 2.71
N TYR A 5 -0.66 -10.77 2.84
CA TYR A 5 0.63 -10.12 3.02
C TYR A 5 0.70 -9.53 4.43
N TYR A 6 1.79 -9.82 5.12
CA TYR A 6 2.07 -9.31 6.46
C TYR A 6 3.11 -8.20 6.36
N LEU A 7 2.71 -6.97 6.64
CA LEU A 7 3.54 -5.78 6.52
C LEU A 7 3.82 -5.20 7.90
N THR A 8 4.99 -4.60 8.06
CA THR A 8 5.34 -3.84 9.26
C THR A 8 5.87 -2.46 8.86
N LEU A 9 5.34 -1.42 9.49
CA LEU A 9 5.91 -0.08 9.54
C LEU A 9 6.63 0.05 10.89
N PRO A 10 7.97 0.11 10.94
CA PRO A 10 8.70 0.20 12.21
C PRO A 10 8.33 1.45 13.02
N ASP A 11 8.08 2.56 12.33
CA ASP A 11 7.60 3.82 12.90
C ASP A 11 6.58 4.47 11.96
N GLY A 12 5.31 4.52 12.40
CA GLY A 12 4.20 5.12 11.64
C GLY A 12 4.38 6.61 11.33
N ALA A 13 5.16 7.36 12.11
CA ALA A 13 5.45 8.77 11.82
C ALA A 13 6.39 8.91 10.60
N THR A 14 7.28 7.93 10.40
CA THR A 14 8.24 7.92 9.28
C THR A 14 7.72 7.25 8.02
N ALA A 15 6.58 6.55 8.10
CA ALA A 15 5.95 5.87 6.98
C ALA A 15 5.33 6.89 6.00
N ARG A 16 6.19 7.60 5.26
CA ARG A 16 5.86 8.60 4.24
C ARG A 16 6.62 8.27 2.97
N GLY A 17 5.96 8.42 1.84
CA GLY A 17 6.54 8.29 0.51
C GLY A 17 7.42 9.48 0.16
N ASP A 18 8.10 9.36 -1.00
CA ASP A 18 8.95 10.41 -1.53
C ASP A 18 8.13 11.65 -1.93
N GLU A 19 6.88 11.42 -2.37
CA GLU A 19 5.95 12.48 -2.77
C GLU A 19 4.88 12.71 -1.68
N PRO A 20 4.85 13.88 -1.01
CA PRO A 20 3.94 14.14 0.10
C PRO A 20 2.46 14.05 -0.27
N SER A 21 2.10 14.38 -1.52
CA SER A 21 0.72 14.33 -2.01
C SER A 21 0.16 12.91 -2.21
N LEU A 22 1.05 11.91 -2.31
CA LEU A 22 0.71 10.49 -2.46
C LEU A 22 0.92 9.68 -1.17
N SER A 23 1.61 10.27 -0.20
CA SER A 23 2.02 9.60 1.03
C SER A 23 0.84 9.33 1.96
N PHE A 24 1.02 8.38 2.90
CA PHE A 24 0.09 8.21 4.01
C PHE A 24 -0.09 9.52 4.78
N THR A 25 -1.35 9.89 5.02
CA THR A 25 -1.72 10.97 5.96
C THR A 25 -2.27 10.42 7.27
N ALA A 26 -2.55 9.11 7.31
CA ALA A 26 -3.06 8.39 8.46
C ALA A 26 -2.16 8.48 9.70
N GLN A 27 -2.81 8.38 10.86
CA GLN A 27 -2.15 8.18 12.15
C GLN A 27 -2.86 7.04 12.89
N GLY A 28 -2.09 6.03 13.27
CA GLY A 28 -2.57 4.84 13.98
C GLY A 28 -3.04 3.70 13.09
N GLY A 29 -3.09 2.49 13.67
CA GLY A 29 -3.22 1.23 12.93
C GLY A 29 -4.43 1.16 12.01
N ASP A 30 -5.62 1.48 12.52
CA ASP A 30 -6.87 1.42 11.74
C ASP A 30 -6.85 2.41 10.57
N ALA A 31 -6.39 3.64 10.79
CA ALA A 31 -6.32 4.65 9.73
C ALA A 31 -5.30 4.28 8.63
N PHE A 32 -4.17 3.66 8.99
CA PHE A 32 -3.23 3.12 7.99
C PHE A 32 -3.87 2.00 7.18
N ALA A 33 -4.64 1.13 7.82
CA ALA A 33 -5.33 0.05 7.14
C ALA A 33 -6.39 0.59 6.17
N GLU A 34 -7.21 1.57 6.59
CA GLU A 34 -8.21 2.21 5.74
C GLU A 34 -7.59 2.85 4.50
N GLN A 35 -6.52 3.65 4.66
CA GLN A 35 -5.86 4.30 3.53
C GLN A 35 -5.20 3.29 2.57
N LEU A 36 -4.54 2.26 3.11
CA LEU A 36 -3.97 1.22 2.26
C LEU A 36 -5.06 0.43 1.53
N GLN A 37 -6.17 0.13 2.20
CA GLN A 37 -7.31 -0.56 1.58
C GLN A 37 -7.88 0.27 0.43
N ASP A 38 -8.07 1.57 0.63
CA ASP A 38 -8.54 2.49 -0.41
C ASP A 38 -7.60 2.50 -1.62
N ALA A 39 -6.29 2.59 -1.38
CA ALA A 39 -5.26 2.56 -2.43
C ALA A 39 -5.16 1.24 -3.21
N LEU A 40 -5.68 0.14 -2.66
CA LEU A 40 -5.75 -1.17 -3.33
C LEU A 40 -7.07 -1.35 -4.08
N ARG A 41 -8.16 -0.76 -3.58
CA ARG A 41 -9.50 -0.85 -4.19
C ARG A 41 -9.68 0.12 -5.36
N HIS A 42 -8.99 1.27 -5.32
CA HIS A 42 -9.13 2.33 -6.30
C HIS A 42 -7.79 2.64 -7.00
N ASP A 43 -7.89 3.08 -8.25
CA ASP A 43 -6.74 3.46 -9.10
C ASP A 43 -6.30 4.92 -8.89
N THR A 44 -7.03 5.69 -8.06
CA THR A 44 -6.80 7.14 -7.89
C THR A 44 -5.37 7.47 -7.45
N LEU A 45 -4.77 6.66 -6.57
CA LEU A 45 -3.38 6.84 -6.17
C LEU A 45 -2.41 6.60 -7.35
N PHE A 46 -2.66 5.55 -8.13
CA PHE A 46 -1.84 5.20 -9.29
C PHE A 46 -1.94 6.26 -10.38
N GLU A 47 -3.15 6.69 -10.74
CA GLU A 47 -3.35 7.70 -11.77
C GLU A 47 -2.70 9.04 -11.40
N ARG A 48 -2.79 9.46 -10.13
CA ARG A 48 -2.07 10.66 -9.66
C ARG A 48 -0.56 10.52 -9.80
N TRP A 49 0.00 9.37 -9.43
CA TRP A 49 1.42 9.10 -9.59
C TRP A 49 1.85 9.03 -11.07
N ARG A 50 1.05 8.36 -11.89
CA ARG A 50 1.27 8.19 -13.34
C ARG A 50 1.32 9.54 -14.04
N LEU A 51 0.40 10.45 -13.72
CA LEU A 51 0.37 11.82 -14.24
C LEU A 51 1.56 12.69 -13.83
N MET A 52 2.31 12.28 -12.79
CA MET A 52 3.54 12.96 -12.37
C MET A 52 4.79 12.44 -13.08
N GLN A 53 4.69 11.36 -13.87
CA GLN A 53 5.84 10.85 -14.62
C GLN A 53 6.07 11.71 -15.86
N ASP A 54 7.33 11.79 -16.33
CA ASP A 54 7.69 12.55 -17.53
C ASP A 54 6.95 12.04 -18.78
N GLU A 55 6.75 10.72 -18.86
CA GLU A 55 6.02 10.04 -19.94
C GLU A 55 4.92 9.15 -19.35
N PRO A 56 3.74 9.71 -18.98
CA PRO A 56 2.66 8.97 -18.33
C PRO A 56 2.13 7.79 -19.14
N ASP A 57 2.21 7.86 -20.47
CA ASP A 57 1.70 6.82 -21.37
C ASP A 57 2.65 5.64 -21.55
N GLU A 58 3.92 5.79 -21.16
CA GLU A 58 4.91 4.70 -21.17
C GLU A 58 4.92 3.89 -19.87
N VAL A 59 4.22 4.36 -18.84
CA VAL A 59 4.08 3.65 -17.57
C VAL A 59 3.33 2.33 -17.77
N ASP A 60 3.87 1.25 -17.21
CA ASP A 60 3.24 -0.08 -17.24
C ASP A 60 1.82 -0.03 -16.64
N PRO A 61 0.76 -0.27 -17.44
CA PRO A 61 -0.62 -0.23 -16.96
C PRO A 61 -0.94 -1.35 -15.96
N SER A 62 -0.14 -2.42 -15.91
CA SER A 62 -0.33 -3.50 -14.94
C SER A 62 -0.09 -3.06 -13.49
N LEU A 63 0.68 -1.97 -13.28
CA LEU A 63 0.84 -1.32 -11.97
C LEU A 63 -0.44 -0.61 -11.50
N GLY A 64 -1.37 -0.33 -12.42
CA GLY A 64 -2.68 0.27 -12.17
C GLY A 64 -3.76 -0.71 -11.72
N ALA A 65 -3.44 -2.01 -11.62
CA ALA A 65 -4.41 -3.02 -11.18
C ALA A 65 -5.01 -2.71 -9.80
N THR A 66 -6.32 -2.92 -9.68
CA THR A 66 -7.11 -2.73 -8.46
C THR A 66 -7.82 -4.02 -8.06
N ASP A 67 -8.17 -4.12 -6.79
CA ASP A 67 -8.94 -5.24 -6.24
C ASP A 67 -10.03 -4.67 -5.32
N PRO A 68 -11.28 -4.55 -5.80
CA PRO A 68 -12.40 -4.03 -5.01
C PRO A 68 -12.68 -4.82 -3.73
N ASP A 69 -12.30 -6.10 -3.69
CA ASP A 69 -12.49 -7.00 -2.55
C ASP A 69 -11.29 -7.00 -1.59
N ALA A 70 -10.25 -6.21 -1.87
CA ALA A 70 -9.08 -6.11 -1.01
C ALA A 70 -9.48 -5.69 0.40
N THR A 71 -8.93 -6.36 1.42
CA THR A 71 -9.15 -6.01 2.83
C THR A 71 -7.83 -5.78 3.53
N VAL A 72 -7.80 -4.79 4.42
CA VAL A 72 -6.62 -4.51 5.24
C VAL A 72 -7.04 -4.40 6.70
N LYS A 73 -6.28 -5.05 7.57
CA LYS A 73 -6.37 -4.89 9.02
C LYS A 73 -5.11 -4.24 9.54
N GLY A 74 -5.24 -3.32 10.49
CA GLY A 74 -4.10 -2.63 11.08
C GLY A 74 -4.11 -2.75 12.59
N GLU A 75 -2.92 -2.98 13.15
CA GLU A 75 -2.71 -3.02 14.60
C GLU A 75 -1.52 -2.12 14.94
N GLN A 76 -1.68 -1.31 15.99
CA GLN A 76 -0.62 -0.44 16.48
C GLN A 76 -0.03 -0.99 17.77
N HIS A 77 1.30 -1.08 17.80
CA HIS A 77 2.08 -1.39 19.00
C HIS A 77 3.12 -0.30 19.21
N HIS A 78 2.81 0.67 20.07
CA HIS A 78 3.60 1.88 20.27
C HIS A 78 3.82 2.65 18.95
N LEU A 79 5.06 2.73 18.46
CA LEU A 79 5.42 3.39 17.20
C LEU A 79 5.21 2.49 15.99
N ARG A 80 5.22 1.17 16.19
CA ARG A 80 5.12 0.18 15.13
C ARG A 80 3.67 -0.01 14.71
N ILE A 81 3.45 -0.09 13.40
CA ILE A 81 2.18 -0.51 12.81
C ILE A 81 2.39 -1.85 12.10
N ASN A 82 1.51 -2.81 12.37
CA ASN A 82 1.43 -4.05 11.61
C ASN A 82 0.17 -3.99 10.74
N LEU A 83 0.32 -4.32 9.45
CA LEU A 83 -0.80 -4.39 8.52
C LEU A 83 -0.89 -5.80 7.96
N VAL A 84 -2.11 -6.33 7.90
CA VAL A 84 -2.41 -7.60 7.24
C VAL A 84 -3.32 -7.31 6.06
N VAL A 85 -2.78 -7.48 4.85
CA VAL A 85 -3.48 -7.22 3.60
C VAL A 85 -3.93 -8.56 3.01
N THR A 86 -5.19 -8.68 2.63
CA THR A 86 -5.69 -9.81 1.82
C THR A 86 -6.18 -9.27 0.49
N THR A 87 -5.56 -9.70 -0.62
CA THR A 87 -5.87 -9.20 -1.97
C THR A 87 -5.52 -10.22 -3.05
N ALA A 88 -6.22 -10.15 -4.19
CA ALA A 88 -5.87 -10.86 -5.42
C ALA A 88 -4.75 -10.17 -6.22
N LEU A 89 -4.33 -8.96 -5.84
CA LEU A 89 -3.24 -8.24 -6.48
C LEU A 89 -1.89 -8.96 -6.29
N SER A 90 -1.04 -8.81 -7.30
CA SER A 90 0.30 -9.34 -7.27
C SER A 90 1.16 -8.60 -6.23
N GLY A 91 2.20 -9.28 -5.74
CA GLY A 91 3.15 -8.67 -4.82
C GLY A 91 3.90 -7.47 -5.42
N SER A 92 4.02 -7.37 -6.75
CA SER A 92 4.63 -6.20 -7.41
C SER A 92 3.74 -4.96 -7.30
N VAL A 93 2.43 -5.11 -7.54
CA VAL A 93 1.45 -4.01 -7.39
C VAL A 93 1.38 -3.55 -5.93
N LEU A 94 1.31 -4.49 -4.98
CA LEU A 94 1.31 -4.15 -3.55
C LEU A 94 2.59 -3.42 -3.13
N LYS A 95 3.77 -3.92 -3.54
CA LYS A 95 5.07 -3.26 -3.26
C LYS A 95 5.11 -1.86 -3.83
N HIS A 96 4.59 -1.68 -5.04
CA HIS A 96 4.52 -0.37 -5.68
C HIS A 96 3.61 0.58 -4.89
N ARG A 97 2.39 0.16 -4.52
CA ARG A 97 1.48 0.96 -3.66
C ARG A 97 2.13 1.36 -2.34
N MET A 98 2.79 0.41 -1.67
CA MET A 98 3.50 0.68 -0.42
C MET A 98 4.67 1.64 -0.59
N ARG A 99 5.36 1.60 -1.74
CA ARG A 99 6.43 2.55 -2.05
C ARG A 99 5.90 3.98 -2.24
N LEU A 100 4.73 4.15 -2.87
CA LEU A 100 4.10 5.47 -3.00
C LEU A 100 3.64 6.01 -1.64
N LEU A 101 3.04 5.17 -0.81
CA LEU A 101 2.42 5.58 0.46
C LEU A 101 3.43 5.77 1.60
N ALA A 102 4.37 4.83 1.77
CA ALA A 102 5.30 4.76 2.90
C ALA A 102 6.78 4.82 2.51
N GLY A 103 7.08 4.99 1.22
CA GLY A 103 8.45 5.07 0.73
C GLY A 103 9.21 3.78 1.01
N ARG A 104 10.31 3.91 1.77
CA ARG A 104 11.20 2.80 2.15
C ARG A 104 11.01 2.35 3.61
N HIS A 105 10.11 2.99 4.36
CA HIS A 105 9.94 2.82 5.81
C HIS A 105 8.97 1.68 6.16
N TRP A 106 9.11 0.55 5.48
CA TRP A 106 8.22 -0.60 5.66
C TRP A 106 8.93 -1.90 5.28
N GLU A 107 8.43 -3.00 5.83
CA GLU A 107 8.96 -4.34 5.60
C GLU A 107 7.83 -5.31 5.25
N LEU A 108 8.04 -6.15 4.24
CA LEU A 108 7.20 -7.33 3.98
C LEU A 108 7.74 -8.49 4.81
N ARG A 109 6.99 -8.91 5.83
CA ARG A 109 7.37 -9.98 6.76
C ARG A 109 7.11 -11.37 6.19
N ASP A 110 5.94 -11.55 5.62
CA ASP A 110 5.49 -12.86 5.15
C ASP A 110 4.42 -12.74 4.06
N VAL A 111 4.26 -13.79 3.27
CA VAL A 111 3.22 -13.93 2.24
C VAL A 111 2.65 -15.35 2.32
N THR A 112 1.35 -15.45 2.55
CA THR A 112 0.66 -16.73 2.62
C THR A 112 -0.51 -16.77 1.62
N ALA A 113 -0.93 -17.97 1.24
CA ALA A 113 -2.16 -18.12 0.47
C ALA A 113 -3.37 -17.71 1.34
N ALA A 114 -4.30 -16.92 0.78
CA ALA A 114 -5.58 -16.71 1.43
C ALA A 114 -6.46 -17.93 1.09
N ALA A 115 -6.75 -18.73 2.11
CA ALA A 115 -7.64 -19.90 2.03
C ALA A 115 -9.12 -19.48 2.09
#